data_AF-A0A3G2G526-F1
#
_entry.id   AF-A0A3G2G526-F1
#
_cell.length_a   1.000
_cell.length_b   1.000
_cell.length_c   1.000
_cell.angle_alpha   90.00
_cell.angle_beta   90.00
_cell.angle_gamma   90.00
#
_symmetry.space_group_name_H-M   'P 1'
#
loop_
_entity.id
_entity.type
_entity.pdbx_description
1 polymer ?
#
loop_
_entity_poly.entity_id
_entity_poly.type
_entity_poly.pdbx_seq_one_letter_code
_entity_poly.pdbx_strand_id
1 'polypeptide(L)'
;MKKLLFIITLFLVFGNHISAQCLCGITPSESRWDGIGFRINDEPLKKYACGYQLTVKTTAKITFVSGGYLCIDKKECKAQISAKLMNGTSVVQNFSNFTFTETIQFPSNGNFKLVLSAKCGKMTCKTCTYYFKVL
;
A
#
# COMPACT_ATOMS: atom_id res chain seq x y z
N MET A 1 -35.49 -62.09 -8.55
CA MET A 1 -35.27 -61.03 -7.53
C MET A 1 -33.82 -60.57 -7.59
N LYS A 2 -33.64 -59.25 -7.73
CA LYS A 2 -32.44 -58.41 -7.50
C LYS A 2 -31.09 -58.89 -8.06
N LYS A 3 -30.60 -58.21 -9.10
CA LYS A 3 -29.15 -57.99 -9.27
C LYS A 3 -28.88 -56.49 -9.41
N LEU A 4 -28.01 -56.03 -8.51
CA LEU A 4 -27.62 -54.67 -8.15
C LEU A 4 -27.04 -53.89 -9.33
N LEU A 5 -27.52 -52.65 -9.53
CA LEU A 5 -26.82 -51.62 -10.30
C LEU A 5 -25.72 -51.04 -9.41
N PHE A 6 -24.44 -51.22 -9.76
CA PHE A 6 -23.34 -50.47 -9.15
C PHE A 6 -23.20 -49.13 -9.89
N ILE A 7 -23.75 -48.08 -9.30
CA ILE A 7 -23.48 -46.69 -9.70
C ILE A 7 -22.15 -46.31 -9.04
N ILE A 8 -21.07 -46.29 -9.82
CA ILE A 8 -19.77 -45.78 -9.38
C ILE A 8 -19.86 -44.25 -9.44
N THR A 9 -20.19 -43.63 -8.32
CA THR A 9 -20.13 -42.17 -8.16
C THR A 9 -18.68 -41.73 -8.07
N LEU A 10 -18.28 -40.99 -9.10
CA LEU A 10 -17.03 -40.28 -9.27
C LEU A 10 -16.82 -39.26 -8.14
N PHE A 11 -15.84 -39.49 -7.25
CA PHE A 11 -15.28 -38.44 -6.39
C PHE A 11 -13.92 -38.01 -6.98
N LEU A 12 -13.96 -37.03 -7.88
CA LEU A 12 -12.76 -36.23 -8.18
C LEU A 12 -12.47 -35.38 -6.94
N VAL A 13 -11.57 -35.87 -6.10
CA VAL A 13 -10.95 -35.07 -5.05
C VAL A 13 -10.09 -34.04 -5.77
N PHE A 14 -10.66 -32.86 -6.02
CA PHE A 14 -9.85 -31.67 -6.23
C PHE A 14 -9.11 -31.44 -4.94
N GLY A 15 -7.88 -31.95 -4.86
CA GLY A 15 -6.93 -31.55 -3.85
C GLY A 15 -6.81 -30.04 -3.96
N ASN A 16 -7.43 -29.33 -3.02
CA ASN A 16 -7.19 -27.91 -2.84
C ASN A 16 -5.72 -27.79 -2.50
N HIS A 17 -4.88 -27.52 -3.52
CA HIS A 17 -3.63 -26.84 -3.29
C HIS A 17 -4.00 -25.50 -2.67
N ILE A 18 -4.14 -25.47 -1.34
CA ILE A 18 -4.13 -24.24 -0.56
C ILE A 18 -2.67 -23.79 -0.60
N SER A 19 -2.23 -23.31 -1.77
CA SER A 19 -1.02 -22.53 -1.87
C SER A 19 -1.25 -21.33 -0.96
N ALA A 20 -0.62 -21.28 0.21
CA ALA A 20 -0.68 -20.13 1.09
C ALA A 20 -0.24 -18.89 0.30
N GLN A 21 -1.19 -18.02 -0.07
CA GLN A 21 -0.94 -16.88 -0.93
C GLN A 21 -0.54 -15.67 -0.07
N CYS A 22 0.33 -14.82 -0.60
CA CYS A 22 0.61 -13.52 -0.01
C CYS A 22 -0.66 -12.64 -0.08
N LEU A 23 -1.37 -12.47 1.03
CA LEU A 23 -2.59 -11.65 1.07
C LEU A 23 -2.32 -10.21 1.52
N CYS A 24 -3.12 -9.31 0.95
CA CYS A 24 -3.18 -7.91 1.30
C CYS A 24 -4.10 -7.67 2.51
N GLY A 25 -3.70 -6.78 3.42
CA GLY A 25 -4.60 -6.16 4.40
C GLY A 25 -5.85 -5.59 3.76
N ILE A 26 -7.03 -5.99 4.24
CA ILE A 26 -8.32 -5.54 3.69
C ILE A 26 -8.80 -4.24 4.35
N THR A 27 -8.41 -4.00 5.60
CA THR A 27 -8.62 -2.72 6.30
C THR A 27 -7.34 -1.87 6.36
N PRO A 28 -7.45 -0.54 6.50
CA PRO A 28 -6.30 0.34 6.73
C PRO A 28 -5.45 -0.04 7.95
N SER A 29 -6.09 -0.49 9.03
CA SER A 29 -5.42 -0.93 10.26
C SER A 29 -4.62 -2.21 10.07
N GLU A 30 -5.21 -3.21 9.41
CA GLU A 30 -4.52 -4.48 9.08
C GLU A 30 -3.34 -4.24 8.13
N SER A 31 -3.55 -3.36 7.13
CA SER A 31 -2.51 -3.01 6.17
C SER A 31 -1.45 -2.05 6.74
N ARG A 32 -1.70 -1.38 7.85
CA ARG A 32 -0.86 -0.31 8.43
C ARG A 32 -0.71 0.93 7.55
N TRP A 33 -1.62 1.13 6.60
CA TRP A 33 -1.68 2.40 5.87
C TRP A 33 -2.10 3.56 6.76
N ASP A 34 -2.85 3.30 7.82
CA ASP A 34 -3.18 4.32 8.80
C ASP A 34 -2.00 4.58 9.73
N GLY A 35 -1.60 5.86 9.80
CA GLY A 35 -0.56 6.31 10.71
C GLY A 35 0.85 6.25 10.13
N ILE A 36 1.01 6.40 8.81
CA ILE A 36 2.32 6.71 8.21
C ILE A 36 2.83 8.00 8.84
N GLY A 37 4.06 7.93 9.35
CA GLY A 37 4.71 9.02 10.04
C GLY A 37 5.73 9.71 9.14
N PHE A 38 5.57 11.02 8.99
CA PHE A 38 6.55 11.88 8.34
C PHE A 38 6.74 13.20 9.12
N ARG A 39 7.90 13.81 8.90
CA ARG A 39 8.26 15.15 9.38
C ARG A 39 8.07 16.16 8.26
N ILE A 40 7.71 17.39 8.62
CA ILE A 40 7.67 18.52 7.71
C ILE A 40 8.79 19.45 8.12
N ASN A 41 9.84 19.52 7.31
CA ASN A 41 11.12 20.13 7.68
C ASN A 41 11.65 19.51 8.98
N ASP A 42 12.00 20.36 9.95
CA ASP A 42 12.53 19.99 11.25
C ASP A 42 11.43 19.82 12.32
N GLU A 43 10.15 19.81 11.93
CA GLU A 43 9.06 19.53 12.87
C GLU A 43 9.14 18.11 13.44
N PRO A 44 8.66 17.90 14.68
CA PRO A 44 8.51 16.57 15.25
C PRO A 44 7.72 15.62 14.33
N LEU A 45 8.05 14.33 14.44
CA LEU A 45 7.33 13.28 13.72
C LEU A 45 5.84 13.30 14.07
N LYS A 46 4.99 13.42 13.05
CA LYS A 46 3.53 13.28 13.16
C LYS A 46 3.07 12.11 12.30
N LYS A 47 2.00 11.44 12.74
CA LYS A 47 1.38 10.33 12.01
C LYS A 47 0.09 10.80 11.37
N TYR A 48 -0.13 10.42 10.12
CA TYR A 48 -1.28 10.86 9.34
C TYR A 48 -2.04 9.64 8.80
N ALA A 49 -3.36 9.68 8.95
CA ALA A 49 -4.25 8.66 8.39
C ALA A 49 -4.24 8.70 6.86
N CYS A 50 -4.59 7.57 6.24
CA CYS A 50 -4.67 7.54 4.79
C CYS A 50 -5.77 8.49 4.28
N GLY A 51 -5.50 9.25 3.21
CA GLY A 51 -6.44 10.25 2.68
C GLY A 51 -6.32 11.64 3.31
N TYR A 52 -5.41 11.83 4.28
CA TYR A 52 -5.24 13.12 4.94
C TYR A 52 -4.73 14.22 3.97
N GLN A 53 -5.18 15.45 4.20
CA GLN A 53 -4.78 16.63 3.44
C GLN A 53 -3.94 17.57 4.29
N LEU A 54 -2.77 17.95 3.79
CA LEU A 54 -1.86 18.91 4.41
C LEU A 54 -1.79 20.18 3.60
N THR A 55 -1.55 21.30 4.29
CA THR A 55 -1.14 22.56 3.66
C THR A 55 0.31 22.82 4.02
N VAL A 56 1.17 23.02 3.03
CA VAL A 56 2.62 23.18 3.21
C VAL A 56 3.15 24.28 2.29
N LYS A 57 4.32 24.82 2.60
CA LYS A 57 5.04 25.73 1.70
C LYS A 57 5.74 24.95 0.60
N THR A 58 5.97 25.56 -0.56
CA THR A 58 6.76 24.93 -1.66
C THR A 58 8.17 24.55 -1.23
N THR A 59 8.76 25.27 -0.28
CA THR A 59 10.08 24.95 0.27
C THR A 59 10.07 23.80 1.28
N ALA A 60 8.90 23.27 1.64
CA ALA A 60 8.79 22.21 2.63
C ALA A 60 9.45 20.90 2.15
N LYS A 61 10.19 20.27 3.04
CA LYS A 61 10.72 18.91 2.90
C LYS A 61 9.84 17.96 3.69
N ILE A 62 9.24 16.99 3.03
CA ILE A 62 8.45 15.95 3.70
C ILE A 62 9.31 14.70 3.81
N THR A 63 9.77 14.39 5.02
CA THR A 63 10.66 13.25 5.29
C THR A 63 9.88 12.14 5.94
N PHE A 64 9.76 11.01 5.26
CA PHE A 64 9.13 9.82 5.81
C PHE A 64 10.07 9.16 6.83
N VAL A 65 9.50 8.72 7.96
CA VAL A 65 10.28 8.18 9.09
C VAL A 65 9.73 6.85 9.58
N SER A 66 8.42 6.64 9.47
CA SER A 66 7.79 5.41 9.95
C SER A 66 6.55 5.09 9.15
N GLY A 67 6.18 3.81 9.11
CA GLY A 67 5.07 3.33 8.32
C GLY A 67 5.38 1.96 7.75
N GLY A 68 4.45 1.44 6.95
CA GLY A 68 4.62 0.14 6.35
C GLY A 68 3.37 -0.30 5.62
N TYR A 69 3.52 -1.39 4.90
CA TYR A 69 2.40 -2.24 4.52
C TYR A 69 2.64 -3.63 5.08
N LEU A 70 1.64 -4.23 5.71
CA LEU A 70 1.71 -5.59 6.23
C LEU A 70 0.99 -6.58 5.30
N CYS A 71 1.69 -7.64 4.91
CA CYS A 71 1.08 -8.81 4.27
C CYS A 71 0.71 -9.84 5.36
N ILE A 72 -0.52 -10.36 5.34
CA ILE A 72 -1.12 -10.98 6.54
C ILE A 72 -0.77 -12.48 6.71
N ASP A 73 -0.39 -13.18 5.63
CA ASP A 73 -0.49 -14.66 5.61
C ASP A 73 0.84 -15.45 5.52
N LYS A 74 1.97 -14.79 5.27
CA LYS A 74 3.28 -15.47 5.30
C LYS A 74 4.32 -14.58 5.95
N LYS A 75 5.00 -15.09 6.98
CA LYS A 75 6.08 -14.41 7.73
C LYS A 75 7.22 -13.89 6.83
N GLU A 76 7.40 -14.49 5.66
CA GLU A 76 8.39 -14.10 4.65
C GLU A 76 7.84 -13.18 3.56
N CYS A 77 6.53 -12.94 3.52
CA CYS A 77 5.93 -12.05 2.54
C CYS A 77 6.15 -10.61 2.94
N LYS A 78 7.28 -10.05 2.49
CA LYS A 78 7.56 -8.63 2.65
C LYS A 78 6.77 -7.84 1.62
N ALA A 79 6.09 -6.79 2.08
CA ALA A 79 5.43 -5.86 1.18
C ALA A 79 6.48 -5.09 0.38
N GLN A 80 6.23 -4.96 -0.92
CA GLN A 80 6.97 -4.05 -1.78
C GLN A 80 6.14 -2.79 -1.97
N ILE A 81 6.71 -1.63 -1.67
CA ILE A 81 6.00 -0.36 -1.72
C ILE A 81 6.61 0.49 -2.84
N SER A 82 5.73 1.14 -3.59
CA SER A 82 6.08 2.15 -4.59
C SER A 82 5.30 3.42 -4.30
N ALA A 83 5.80 4.56 -4.76
CA ALA A 83 5.15 5.84 -4.56
C ALA A 83 5.17 6.67 -5.85
N LYS A 84 4.13 7.46 -6.06
CA LYS A 84 4.06 8.46 -7.13
C LYS A 84 3.59 9.78 -6.56
N LEU A 85 4.40 10.82 -6.71
CA LEU A 85 3.96 12.19 -6.50
C LEU A 85 3.36 12.70 -7.82
N MET A 86 2.14 13.20 -7.77
CA MET A 86 1.40 13.66 -8.94
C MET A 86 0.87 15.07 -8.75
N ASN A 87 0.85 15.85 -9.83
CA ASN A 87 0.13 17.11 -9.94
C ASN A 87 -0.94 16.94 -11.03
N GLY A 88 -2.21 16.86 -10.64
CA GLY A 88 -3.29 16.43 -11.53
C GLY A 88 -3.09 14.99 -12.04
N THR A 89 -3.00 14.82 -13.36
CA THR A 89 -2.73 13.54 -14.03
C THR A 89 -1.24 13.28 -14.26
N SER A 90 -0.40 14.31 -14.15
CA SER A 90 1.04 14.23 -14.40
C SER A 90 1.78 13.64 -13.22
N VAL A 91 2.68 12.68 -13.47
CA VAL A 91 3.61 12.16 -12.46
C VAL A 91 4.82 13.09 -12.40
N VAL A 92 5.03 13.74 -11.27
CA VAL A 92 6.18 14.65 -11.06
C VAL A 92 7.37 13.93 -10.44
N GLN A 93 7.13 12.87 -9.67
CA GLN A 93 8.18 12.02 -9.11
C GLN A 93 7.67 10.59 -8.97
N ASN A 94 8.52 9.61 -9.23
CA ASN A 94 8.18 8.19 -9.18
C ASN A 94 9.24 7.41 -8.40
N PHE A 95 8.79 6.61 -7.44
CA PHE A 95 9.61 5.76 -6.59
C PHE A 95 9.20 4.30 -6.82
N SER A 96 10.02 3.53 -7.50
CA SER A 96 9.73 2.11 -7.77
C SER A 96 9.87 1.24 -6.51
N ASN A 97 10.75 1.62 -5.59
CA ASN A 97 10.98 0.96 -4.31
C ASN A 97 11.05 2.02 -3.19
N PHE A 98 9.88 2.41 -2.69
CA PHE A 98 9.75 3.46 -1.68
C PHE A 98 10.06 2.93 -0.29
N THR A 99 10.94 3.62 0.44
CA THR A 99 11.24 3.34 1.83
C THR A 99 10.73 4.46 2.75
N PHE A 100 10.46 4.15 4.01
CA PHE A 100 10.07 5.17 5.02
C PHE A 100 11.28 5.93 5.56
N THR A 101 12.16 6.33 4.64
CA THR A 101 13.30 7.22 4.81
C THR A 101 13.39 8.24 3.67
N GLU A 102 12.50 8.13 2.68
CA GLU A 102 12.45 9.02 1.53
C GLU A 102 12.09 10.45 1.95
N THR A 103 12.65 11.42 1.23
CA THR A 103 12.28 12.83 1.35
C THR A 103 11.70 13.30 0.03
N ILE A 104 10.52 13.92 0.08
CA ILE A 104 9.90 14.57 -1.07
C ILE A 104 9.95 16.10 -0.92
N GLN A 105 10.11 16.78 -2.05
CA GLN A 105 10.01 18.23 -2.17
C GLN A 105 9.09 18.56 -3.33
N PHE A 106 8.40 19.69 -3.25
CA PHE A 106 7.45 20.11 -4.28
C PHE A 106 8.15 21.04 -5.28
N PRO A 107 7.97 20.81 -6.59
CA PRO A 107 8.64 21.62 -7.62
C PRO A 107 8.01 23.01 -7.78
N SER A 108 6.74 23.18 -7.37
CA SER A 108 5.98 24.42 -7.52
C SER A 108 4.82 24.48 -6.53
N ASN A 109 4.20 25.65 -6.44
CA ASN A 109 2.88 25.80 -5.82
C ASN A 109 1.84 24.97 -6.58
N GLY A 110 0.80 24.52 -5.89
CA GLY A 110 -0.29 23.75 -6.50
C GLY A 110 -0.83 22.64 -5.61
N ASN A 111 -1.70 21.80 -6.19
CA ASN A 111 -2.28 20.65 -5.50
C ASN A 111 -1.60 19.36 -5.95
N PHE A 112 -1.01 18.65 -5.01
CA PHE A 112 -0.32 17.40 -5.26
C PHE A 112 -1.00 16.26 -4.53
N LYS A 113 -0.86 15.06 -5.09
CA LYS A 113 -1.21 13.80 -4.41
C LYS A 113 -0.02 12.86 -4.42
N LEU A 114 0.31 12.28 -3.27
CA LEU A 114 1.27 11.21 -3.14
C LEU A 114 0.50 9.89 -3.04
N VAL A 115 0.63 9.04 -4.06
CA VAL A 115 -0.02 7.74 -4.12
C VAL A 115 0.99 6.66 -3.75
N LEU A 116 0.82 6.04 -2.59
CA LEU A 116 1.55 4.86 -2.13
C LEU A 116 0.81 3.60 -2.58
N SER A 117 1.53 2.68 -3.19
CA SER A 117 1.00 1.40 -3.67
C SER A 117 1.83 0.26 -3.09
N ALA A 118 1.16 -0.77 -2.56
CA ALA A 118 1.82 -1.95 -2.02
C ALA A 118 1.54 -3.18 -2.88
N LYS A 119 2.50 -4.11 -2.89
CA LYS A 119 2.33 -5.46 -3.41
C LYS A 119 2.75 -6.49 -2.37
N CYS A 120 1.94 -7.52 -2.23
CA CYS A 120 2.23 -8.71 -1.44
C CYS A 120 2.44 -9.88 -2.41
N GLY A 121 3.70 -10.24 -2.67
CA GLY A 121 4.04 -11.17 -3.75
C GLY A 121 3.57 -10.65 -5.11
N LYS A 122 2.65 -11.37 -5.77
CA LYS A 122 2.07 -10.98 -7.06
C LYS A 122 0.78 -10.16 -6.93
N MET A 123 0.22 -10.04 -5.73
CA MET A 123 -1.03 -9.34 -5.48
C MET A 123 -0.79 -7.85 -5.31
N THR A 124 -1.53 -7.02 -6.08
CA THR A 124 -1.55 -5.57 -5.88
C THR A 124 -2.55 -5.24 -4.79
N CYS A 125 -2.10 -4.53 -3.77
CA CYS A 125 -2.88 -4.18 -2.60
C CYS A 125 -3.54 -2.80 -2.74
N LYS A 126 -4.50 -2.54 -1.84
CA LYS A 126 -5.13 -1.21 -1.74
C LYS A 126 -4.08 -0.12 -1.60
N THR A 127 -4.21 0.94 -2.39
CA THR A 127 -3.32 2.09 -2.37
C THR A 127 -3.69 3.04 -1.24
N CYS A 128 -2.72 3.80 -0.76
CA CYS A 128 -2.96 4.95 0.10
C CYS A 128 -2.59 6.25 -0.59
N THR A 129 -3.40 7.31 -0.42
CA THR A 129 -3.13 8.62 -1.01
C THR A 129 -3.08 9.70 0.05
N TYR A 130 -2.06 10.56 -0.01
CA TYR A 130 -1.97 11.79 0.78
C TYR A 130 -2.10 13.00 -0.14
N TYR A 131 -2.79 14.04 0.32
CA TYR A 131 -3.01 15.27 -0.44
C TYR A 131 -2.21 16.42 0.14
N PHE A 132 -1.62 17.24 -0.74
CA PHE A 132 -0.83 18.40 -0.35
C PHE A 132 -1.31 19.62 -1.13
N LYS A 133 -1.78 20.63 -0.39
CA LYS A 133 -1.97 21.98 -0.90
C LYS A 133 -0.69 22.75 -0.65
N VAL A 134 0.03 23.06 -1.73
CA VAL A 134 1.36 23.67 -1.68
C VAL A 134 1.24 25.15 -2.03
N LEU A 135 1.69 26.00 -1.10
CA LEU A 135 1.60 27.46 -1.14
C LEU A 135 2.97 28.14 -1.29
#